data_AF-X0XRR4-F1
#
_entry.id   AF-X0XRR4-F1
#
_cell.length_a   1.000
_cell.length_b   1.000
_cell.length_c   1.000
_cell.angle_alpha   90.00
_cell.angle_beta   90.00
_cell.angle_gamma   90.00
#
_symmetry.space_group_name_H-M   'P 1'
#
loop_
_entity.id
_entity.type
_entity.pdbx_description
1 polymer ?
#
loop_
_entity_poly.entity_id
_entity_poly.type
_entity_poly.pdbx_seq_one_letter_code
_entity_poly.pdbx_strand_id
1 'polypeptide(L)'
;TLAQELVPRDDVPGRTAAIEIMMVTPTIQQYIEDGSTSDIEDAIFEGSHWGMQTMNQSLLHYYEQGVISPETAQFYAGNATEMRQMLRRMDKEREDAERIAEQKKRRVSKAER
;
A
#
# COMPACT_ATOMS: atom_id res chain seq x y z
N THR A 1 -16.40 -8.77 0.20
CA THR A 1 -16.73 -7.85 1.31
C THR A 1 -15.99 -6.55 1.10
N LEU A 2 -16.46 -5.49 1.75
CA LEU A 2 -15.78 -4.19 1.78
C LEU A 2 -15.62 -3.81 3.26
N ALA A 3 -14.38 -3.56 3.67
CA ALA A 3 -14.07 -2.95 4.95
C ALA A 3 -13.48 -1.56 4.69
N GLN A 4 -13.89 -0.57 5.47
CA GLN A 4 -13.50 0.82 5.24
C GLN A 4 -13.12 1.51 6.55
N GLU A 5 -12.11 2.36 6.48
CA GLU A 5 -11.75 3.28 7.56
C GLU A 5 -11.53 4.69 7.02
N LEU A 6 -12.02 5.68 7.77
CA LEU A 6 -11.81 7.09 7.46
C LEU A 6 -10.55 7.59 8.14
N VAL A 7 -9.55 7.90 7.33
CA VAL A 7 -8.20 8.28 7.75
C VAL A 7 -8.03 9.79 7.58
N PRO A 8 -7.51 10.54 8.57
CA PRO A 8 -7.23 11.96 8.40
C PRO A 8 -6.23 12.17 7.25
N ARG A 9 -6.45 13.22 6.47
CA ARG A 9 -5.53 13.65 5.43
C ARG A 9 -4.52 14.64 5.98
N ASP A 10 -3.28 14.51 5.54
CA ASP A 10 -2.19 15.42 5.92
C ASP A 10 -1.92 16.49 4.86
N ASP A 11 -2.39 16.28 3.62
CA ASP A 11 -2.24 17.22 2.51
C ASP A 11 -3.27 18.37 2.54
N VAL A 12 -4.52 18.06 2.88
CA VAL A 12 -5.64 19.02 2.93
C VAL A 12 -6.61 18.70 4.07
N PRO A 13 -7.41 19.68 4.56
CA PRO A 13 -8.46 19.41 5.54
C PRO A 13 -9.46 18.38 5.03
N GLY A 14 -9.66 17.30 5.78
CA GLY A 14 -10.64 16.27 5.46
C GLY A 14 -10.16 14.87 5.85
N ARG A 15 -10.83 13.86 5.29
CA ARG A 15 -10.48 12.44 5.48
C ARG A 15 -10.52 11.73 4.14
N THR A 16 -9.71 10.69 4.00
CA THR A 16 -9.76 9.75 2.87
C THR A 16 -10.30 8.40 3.35
N ALA A 17 -10.93 7.64 2.47
CA ALA A 17 -11.39 6.29 2.78
C ALA A 17 -10.29 5.31 2.37
N ALA A 18 -9.66 4.68 3.37
CA ALA A 18 -8.86 3.48 3.16
C ALA A 18 -9.81 2.28 3.11
N ILE A 19 -9.67 1.45 2.07
CA ILE A 19 -10.66 0.39 1.78
C ILE A 19 -9.93 -0.92 1.53
N GLU A 20 -10.32 -1.94 2.29
CA GLU A 20 -9.98 -3.32 1.98
C GLU A 20 -11.10 -3.96 1.16
N ILE A 21 -10.70 -4.69 0.12
CA ILE A 21 -11.61 -5.31 -0.84
C ILE A 21 -11.27 -6.80 -0.92
N MET A 22 -12.23 -7.65 -0.57
CA MET A 22 -12.15 -9.10 -0.77
C MET A 22 -13.26 -9.54 -1.72
N MET A 23 -12.92 -10.25 -2.80
CA MET A 23 -13.92 -10.91 -3.64
C MET A 23 -14.11 -12.35 -3.16
N VAL A 24 -15.35 -12.83 -3.12
CA VAL A 24 -15.64 -14.22 -2.70
C VAL A 24 -15.36 -15.15 -3.89
N THR A 25 -14.09 -15.51 -4.07
CA THR A 25 -13.66 -16.50 -5.07
C THR A 25 -13.85 -17.92 -4.53
N PRO A 26 -13.81 -18.97 -5.38
CA PRO A 26 -13.86 -20.35 -4.91
C PRO A 26 -12.80 -20.67 -3.84
N THR A 27 -11.59 -20.11 -3.98
CA THR A 27 -10.51 -20.26 -2.99
C THR A 27 -10.87 -19.63 -1.64
N ILE A 28 -11.39 -18.40 -1.64
CA ILE A 28 -11.85 -17.72 -0.42
C ILE A 28 -12.98 -18.51 0.24
N GLN A 29 -13.92 -19.03 -0.55
CA GLN A 29 -15.01 -19.85 -0.04
C GLN A 29 -14.47 -21.12 0.65
N GLN A 30 -13.49 -21.80 0.03
CA GLN A 30 -12.84 -22.97 0.62
C GLN A 30 -12.16 -22.62 1.96
N TYR A 31 -11.41 -21.52 2.03
CA TYR A 31 -10.78 -21.09 3.29
C TYR A 31 -11.80 -20.78 4.40
N ILE A 32 -12.97 -20.26 4.05
CA ILE A 32 -14.05 -20.03 5.02
C ILE A 32 -14.63 -21.37 5.49
N GLU A 33 -14.87 -22.32 4.58
CA GLU A 33 -15.42 -23.65 4.91
C GLU A 33 -14.47 -24.46 5.80
N ASP A 34 -13.16 -24.36 5.55
CA ASP A 34 -12.11 -25.04 6.32
C ASP A 34 -11.76 -24.32 7.64
N GLY A 35 -12.22 -23.08 7.83
CA GLY A 35 -11.86 -22.23 8.96
C GLY A 35 -10.44 -21.66 8.91
N SER A 36 -9.76 -21.76 7.77
CA SER A 36 -8.40 -21.27 7.52
C SER A 36 -8.38 -19.76 7.25
N THR A 37 -8.87 -18.96 8.19
CA THR A 37 -9.05 -17.51 7.99
C THR A 37 -7.76 -16.72 7.86
N SER A 38 -6.62 -17.26 8.30
CA SER A 38 -5.30 -16.65 8.10
C SER A 38 -4.93 -16.54 6.63
N ASP A 39 -5.32 -17.53 5.83
CA ASP A 39 -4.92 -17.64 4.42
C ASP A 39 -5.73 -16.68 3.52
N ILE A 40 -6.81 -16.12 4.07
CA ILE A 40 -7.65 -15.13 3.39
C ILE A 40 -6.89 -13.81 3.18
N GLU A 41 -6.07 -13.38 4.15
CA GLU A 41 -5.33 -12.11 4.05
C GLU A 41 -4.30 -12.17 2.91
N ASP A 42 -3.55 -13.28 2.82
CA ASP A 42 -2.61 -13.53 1.73
C ASP A 42 -3.32 -13.61 0.37
N ALA A 43 -4.48 -14.27 0.31
CA ALA A 43 -5.28 -14.35 -0.91
C ALA A 43 -5.81 -12.97 -1.37
N ILE A 44 -6.15 -12.08 -0.43
CA ILE A 44 -6.53 -10.69 -0.73
C ILE A 44 -5.31 -9.93 -1.26
N PHE A 45 -4.15 -10.07 -0.61
CA PHE A 45 -2.90 -9.41 -0.99
C PHE A 45 -2.48 -9.76 -2.43
N GLU A 46 -2.57 -11.03 -2.81
CA GLU A 46 -2.25 -11.52 -4.15
C GLU A 46 -3.37 -11.23 -5.17
N GLY A 47 -4.60 -11.04 -4.69
CA GLY A 47 -5.83 -10.93 -5.47
C GLY A 47 -6.02 -9.65 -6.28
N SER A 48 -4.98 -8.83 -6.47
CA SER A 48 -5.03 -7.56 -7.22
C SER A 48 -5.65 -7.68 -8.62
N HIS A 49 -5.44 -8.79 -9.32
CA HIS A 49 -6.06 -9.06 -10.63
C HIS A 49 -7.60 -9.10 -10.58
N TRP A 50 -8.15 -9.47 -9.43
CA TRP A 50 -9.58 -9.49 -9.15
C TRP A 50 -10.10 -8.18 -8.54
N GLY A 51 -9.25 -7.15 -8.47
CA GLY A 51 -9.54 -5.89 -7.80
C GLY A 51 -9.56 -6.01 -6.28
N MET A 52 -8.99 -7.08 -5.71
CA MET A 52 -8.79 -7.18 -4.27
C MET A 52 -7.62 -6.31 -3.84
N GLN A 53 -7.67 -5.86 -2.59
CA GLN A 53 -6.57 -5.17 -1.93
C GLN A 53 -6.73 -5.27 -0.42
N THR A 54 -5.63 -5.38 0.31
CA THR A 54 -5.63 -5.33 1.78
C THR A 54 -5.77 -3.88 2.26
N MET A 55 -6.15 -3.69 3.53
CA MET A 55 -6.13 -2.36 4.15
C MET A 55 -4.74 -1.72 4.08
N ASN A 56 -3.68 -2.50 4.33
CA ASN A 56 -2.30 -2.03 4.26
C ASN A 56 -1.89 -1.57 2.85
N GLN A 57 -2.30 -2.28 1.80
CA GLN A 57 -2.08 -1.85 0.41
C GLN A 57 -2.81 -0.52 0.11
N SER A 58 -4.06 -0.37 0.58
CA SER A 58 -4.82 0.88 0.41
C SER A 58 -4.17 2.07 1.16
N LEU A 59 -3.67 1.87 2.37
CA LEU A 59 -2.97 2.90 3.14
C LEU A 59 -1.62 3.27 2.49
N LEU A 60 -0.86 2.27 2.05
CA LEU A 60 0.42 2.47 1.36
C LEU A 60 0.23 3.34 0.12
N HIS A 61 -0.83 3.10 -0.66
CA HIS A 61 -1.16 3.92 -1.83
C HIS A 61 -1.35 5.41 -1.49
N TYR A 62 -2.07 5.73 -0.41
CA TYR A 62 -2.24 7.12 0.01
C TYR A 62 -0.95 7.73 0.58
N TYR A 63 -0.12 6.92 1.24
CA TYR A 63 1.21 7.37 1.67
C TYR A 63 2.11 7.70 0.47
N GLU A 64 2.12 6.87 -0.57
CA GLU A 64 2.87 7.10 -1.81
C GLU A 64 2.50 8.44 -2.46
N GLN A 65 1.21 8.78 -2.43
CA GLN A 65 0.68 10.03 -2.96
C GLN A 65 0.92 11.24 -2.04
N GLY A 66 1.48 11.04 -0.84
CA GLY A 66 1.66 12.09 0.16
C GLY A 66 0.36 12.57 0.80
N VAL A 67 -0.72 11.79 0.70
CA VAL A 67 -2.04 12.12 1.29
C VAL A 67 -2.06 11.85 2.79
N ILE A 68 -1.33 10.85 3.25
CA ILE A 68 -1.18 10.49 4.67
C ILE A 68 0.30 10.32 5.04
N SER A 69 0.60 10.52 6.32
CA SER A 69 1.91 10.36 6.96
C SER A 69 2.21 8.88 7.27
N PRO A 70 3.49 8.51 7.44
CA PRO A 70 3.86 7.14 7.79
C PRO A 70 3.38 6.76 9.20
N GLU A 71 3.23 7.72 10.11
CA GLU A 71 2.62 7.52 11.43
C GLU A 71 1.13 7.19 11.30
N THR A 72 0.41 7.94 10.46
CA THR A 72 -1.01 7.70 10.20
C THR A 72 -1.21 6.33 9.54
N ALA A 73 -0.41 6.00 8.52
CA ALA A 73 -0.47 4.69 7.87
C ALA A 73 -0.24 3.54 8.88
N GLN A 74 0.73 3.66 9.78
CA GLN A 74 0.98 2.64 10.82
C GLN A 74 -0.13 2.52 11.86
N PHE A 75 -0.76 3.64 12.23
CA PHE A 75 -1.82 3.65 13.24
C PHE A 75 -3.09 2.95 12.74
N TYR A 76 -3.44 3.15 11.47
CA TYR A 76 -4.64 2.58 10.84
C TYR A 76 -4.41 1.23 10.15
N ALA A 77 -3.19 0.71 10.16
CA ALA A 77 -2.85 -0.55 9.53
C ALA A 77 -3.51 -1.75 10.23
N GLY A 78 -4.06 -2.69 9.45
CA GLY A 78 -4.55 -3.98 9.95
C GLY A 78 -3.40 -4.80 10.56
N ASN A 79 -2.21 -4.72 9.94
CA ASN A 79 -0.97 -5.27 10.47
C ASN A 79 0.13 -4.21 10.49
N ALA A 80 0.34 -3.58 11.65
CA ALA A 80 1.34 -2.52 11.81
C ALA A 80 2.79 -2.99 11.56
N THR A 81 3.10 -4.26 11.77
CA THR A 81 4.45 -4.79 11.52
C THR A 81 4.73 -4.89 10.03
N GLU A 82 3.78 -5.42 9.27
CA GLU A 82 3.86 -5.47 7.81
C GLU A 82 3.91 -4.05 7.22
N MET A 83 3.03 -3.15 7.69
CA MET A 83 2.99 -1.75 7.23
C MET A 83 4.35 -1.07 7.40
N ARG A 84 5.03 -1.25 8.55
CA ARG A 84 6.40 -0.73 8.75
C ARG A 84 7.40 -1.25 7.73
N GLN A 85 7.29 -2.50 7.31
CA GLN A 85 8.17 -3.08 6.30
C GLN A 85 7.88 -2.50 4.91
N MET A 86 6.59 -2.35 4.57
CA MET A 86 6.16 -1.75 3.31
C MET A 86 6.62 -0.29 3.17
N LEU A 87 6.44 0.53 4.22
CA LEU A 87 6.90 1.93 4.24
C LEU A 87 8.40 2.02 3.99
N ARG A 88 9.21 1.23 4.74
CA ARG A 88 10.67 1.18 4.57
C ARG A 88 11.10 0.79 3.16
N ARG A 89 10.40 -0.18 2.55
CA ARG A 89 10.68 -0.60 1.18
C ARG A 89 10.41 0.55 0.21
N MET A 90 9.27 1.22 0.36
CA MET A 90 8.88 2.30 -0.55
C MET A 90 9.76 3.54 -0.42
N ASP A 91 10.14 3.91 0.81
CA ASP A 91 11.09 5.02 1.04
C ASP A 91 12.43 4.75 0.36
N LYS A 92 12.94 3.51 0.49
CA LYS A 92 14.17 3.09 -0.19
C LYS A 92 14.02 3.14 -1.71
N GLU A 93 12.91 2.65 -2.26
CA GLU A 93 12.65 2.68 -3.72
C GLU A 93 12.58 4.12 -4.24
N ARG A 94 11.97 5.03 -3.48
CA ARG A 94 11.93 6.46 -3.79
C ARG A 94 13.33 7.08 -3.79
N GLU A 95 14.13 6.84 -2.74
CA GLU A 95 15.52 7.30 -2.67
C GLU A 95 16.36 6.76 -3.84
N ASP A 96 16.21 5.48 -4.18
CA ASP A 96 16.90 4.84 -5.29
C ASP A 96 16.52 5.50 -6.64
N ALA A 97 15.23 5.77 -6.86
CA ALA A 97 14.74 6.44 -8.05
C ALA A 97 15.27 7.88 -8.19
N GLU A 98 15.28 8.65 -7.09
CA GLU A 98 15.82 10.01 -7.05
C GLU A 98 17.32 10.03 -7.39
N ARG A 99 18.10 9.10 -6.83
CA ARG A 99 19.54 8.95 -7.15
C ARG A 99 19.78 8.63 -8.62
N ILE A 100 19.00 7.70 -9.20
CA ILE A 100 19.10 7.35 -10.62
C ILE A 100 18.77 8.55 -11.51
N ALA A 101 17.73 9.30 -11.16
CA ALA A 101 17.32 10.49 -11.90
C ALA A 101 18.41 11.59 -11.88
N GLU A 102 19.04 11.82 -10.72
CA GLU A 102 20.14 12.77 -10.60
C GLU A 102 21.37 12.37 -11.43
N GLN A 103 21.76 11.09 -11.39
CA GLN A 103 22.86 10.57 -12.19
C GLN A 103 22.60 10.72 -13.69
N LYS A 104 21.37 10.45 -14.15
CA LYS A 104 20.97 10.66 -15.55
C LYS A 104 21.08 12.14 -15.95
N LYS A 105 20.57 13.08 -15.13
CA LYS A 105 20.70 14.53 -15.36
C LYS A 105 22.16 14.96 -15.48
N ARG A 106 23.03 14.51 -14.58
CA ARG A 106 24.47 14.81 -14.59
C ARG A 106 25.20 14.24 -15.81
N ARG A 107 24.75 13.11 -16.36
CA ARG A 107 25.33 12.51 -17.59
C ARG A 107 24.92 13.28 -18.84
N VAL A 108 23.65 13.68 -18.93
CA VAL A 108 23.13 14.51 -20.04
C VAL A 108 23.86 15.87 -20.08
N SER A 109 23.95 16.56 -18.94
CA SER A 109 24.62 17.88 -18.88
C SER A 109 26.12 17.85 -19.20
N LYS A 110 26.76 16.68 -19.06
CA LYS A 110 28.18 16.48 -19.44
C LYS A 110 28.35 16.12 -20.92
N ALA A 111 27.31 15.61 -21.59
CA ALA A 111 27.34 15.27 -23.01
C ALA A 111 27.01 16.46 -23.92
N GLU A 112 26.35 17.50 -23.38
CA GLU A 112 26.01 18.74 -24.07
C GLU A 112 27.09 19.84 -23.98
N ARG A 113 28.23 19.54 -23.33
CA ARG A 113 29.43 20.38 -23.28
C ARG A 113 30.55 19.75 -24.09
#